data_AF-A0A2A2GQI4-F1
#
_entry.id   AF-A0A2A2GQI4-F1
#
_cell.length_a   1.000
_cell.length_b   1.000
_cell.length_c   1.000
_cell.angle_alpha   90.00
_cell.angle_beta   90.00
_cell.angle_gamma   90.00
#
_symmetry.space_group_name_H-M   'P 1'
#
loop_
_entity.id
_entity.type
_entity.pdbx_description
1 polymer ?
#
loop_
_entity_poly.entity_id
_entity_poly.type
_entity_poly.pdbx_seq_one_letter_code
_entity_poly.pdbx_strand_id
1 'polypeptide(L)'
;MTMNQDVIIARIIAASKDIFACEKAIVTLKDIYHSAIRQYLIKNGDPRAHCGSLSPEKPEYEGVIKYTKPHYRALMKKKRELYNAHRRHLRATQALLKYQSKKTDE
;
A
#
# COMPACT_ATOMS: atom_id res chain seq x y z
N MET A 1 21.87 -20.27 -16.36
CA MET A 1 21.51 -20.77 -15.02
C MET A 1 20.04 -21.15 -15.01
N THR A 2 19.73 -22.45 -14.96
CA THR A 2 18.37 -22.94 -14.77
C THR A 2 17.86 -22.45 -13.40
N MET A 3 16.74 -21.73 -13.37
CA MET A 3 16.10 -21.39 -12.08
C MET A 3 15.63 -22.70 -11.43
N ASN A 4 16.31 -23.12 -10.36
CA ASN A 4 15.88 -24.25 -9.54
C ASN A 4 14.52 -23.93 -8.88
N GLN A 5 13.65 -24.93 -8.74
CA GLN A 5 12.33 -24.83 -8.14
C GLN A 5 12.36 -24.15 -6.76
N ASP A 6 13.38 -24.47 -5.95
CA ASP A 6 13.59 -23.86 -4.63
C ASP A 6 13.75 -22.34 -4.68
N VAL A 7 14.42 -21.82 -5.72
CA VAL A 7 14.60 -20.37 -5.91
C VAL A 7 13.26 -19.71 -6.25
N ILE A 8 12.41 -20.38 -7.03
CA ILE A 8 11.07 -19.89 -7.36
C ILE A 8 10.20 -19.85 -6.10
N ILE A 9 10.20 -20.94 -5.32
CA ILE A 9 9.47 -21.03 -4.05
C ILE A 9 9.93 -19.96 -3.06
N ALA A 10 11.25 -19.78 -2.90
CA ALA A 10 11.80 -18.74 -2.03
C ALA A 10 11.34 -17.33 -2.44
N ARG A 11 11.22 -17.04 -3.74
CA ARG A 11 10.69 -15.76 -4.24
C ARG A 11 9.20 -15.57 -3.92
N ILE A 12 8.40 -16.63 -4.01
CA ILE A 12 6.99 -16.60 -3.61
C ILE A 12 6.90 -16.27 -2.11
N ILE A 13 7.63 -17.02 -1.26
CA ILE A 13 7.63 -16.80 0.20
C ILE A 13 8.05 -15.37 0.56
N ALA A 14 9.12 -14.87 -0.06
CA ALA A 14 9.58 -13.50 0.16
C ALA A 14 8.51 -12.47 -0.24
N ALA A 15 7.89 -12.62 -1.40
CA ALA A 15 6.84 -11.72 -1.85
C ALA A 15 5.58 -11.79 -0.95
N SER A 16 5.22 -12.96 -0.43
CA SER A 16 4.11 -13.11 0.53
C SER A 16 4.39 -12.40 1.85
N LYS A 17 5.62 -12.50 2.36
CA LYS A 17 6.04 -11.75 3.56
C LYS A 17 5.98 -10.24 3.34
N ASP A 18 6.43 -9.77 2.17
CA ASP A 18 6.35 -8.36 1.79
C ASP A 18 4.90 -7.86 1.71
N ILE A 19 3.99 -8.65 1.13
CA ILE A 19 2.55 -8.33 1.04
C ILE A 19 2.00 -8.11 2.45
N PHE A 20 2.17 -9.10 3.34
CA PHE A 20 1.66 -9.02 4.71
C PHE A 20 2.24 -7.82 5.47
N ALA A 21 3.55 -7.59 5.36
CA ALA A 21 4.19 -6.44 5.99
C ALA A 21 3.64 -5.11 5.46
N CYS A 22 3.41 -5.00 4.14
CA CYS A 22 2.83 -3.81 3.54
C CYS A 22 1.39 -3.57 3.96
N GLU A 23 0.55 -4.62 4.02
CA GLU A 23 -0.84 -4.52 4.47
C GLU A 23 -0.91 -4.01 5.92
N LYS A 24 -0.12 -4.61 6.82
CA LYS A 24 -0.03 -4.16 8.21
C LYS A 24 0.40 -2.69 8.30
N ALA A 25 1.43 -2.30 7.56
CA ALA A 25 1.90 -0.92 7.53
C ALA A 25 0.85 0.06 6.96
N ILE A 26 0.06 -0.36 5.97
CA ILE A 26 -1.03 0.46 5.40
C ILE A 26 -2.11 0.73 6.45
N VAL A 27 -2.49 -0.26 7.26
CA VAL A 27 -3.46 -0.07 8.36
C VAL A 27 -2.93 1.01 9.32
N THR A 28 -1.70 0.85 9.81
CA THR A 28 -1.07 1.85 10.70
C THR A 28 -0.99 3.24 10.05
N LEU A 29 -0.64 3.33 8.77
CA LEU A 29 -0.55 4.62 8.06
C LEU A 29 -1.90 5.28 7.85
N LYS A 30 -2.98 4.51 7.65
CA LYS A 30 -4.35 5.03 7.62
C LYS A 30 -4.72 5.64 8.97
N ASP A 31 -4.41 4.96 10.06
CA ASP A 31 -4.70 5.45 11.41
C ASP A 31 -3.94 6.74 11.72
N ILE A 32 -2.65 6.80 11.36
CA ILE A 32 -1.83 8.01 11.49
C ILE A 32 -2.43 9.15 10.66
N TYR A 33 -2.79 8.90 9.41
CA TYR A 33 -3.38 9.91 8.53
C TYR A 33 -4.71 10.46 9.08
N HIS A 34 -5.62 9.57 9.50
CA HIS A 34 -6.89 9.98 10.10
C HIS A 34 -6.71 10.69 11.44
N SER A 35 -5.75 10.25 12.26
CA SER A 35 -5.40 10.93 13.51
C SER A 35 -4.89 12.35 13.24
N ALA A 36 -4.01 12.54 12.25
CA ALA A 36 -3.51 13.85 11.87
C ALA A 36 -4.64 14.78 11.39
N ILE A 37 -5.60 14.27 10.61
CA ILE A 37 -6.80 15.04 10.24
C ILE A 37 -7.55 15.47 11.51
N ARG A 38 -7.87 14.54 12.42
CA ARG A 38 -8.61 14.85 13.65
C ARG A 38 -7.89 15.87 14.52
N GLN A 39 -6.58 15.72 14.73
CA GLN A 39 -5.77 16.66 15.49
C GLN A 39 -5.81 18.07 14.89
N TYR A 40 -5.74 18.19 13.56
CA TYR A 40 -5.86 19.47 12.88
C TYR A 40 -7.23 20.11 13.13
N LEU A 41 -8.31 19.34 12.97
CA LEU A 41 -9.68 19.86 13.10
C LEU A 41 -10.00 20.26 14.56
N ILE A 42 -9.51 19.50 15.56
CA ILE A 42 -9.64 19.87 16.97
C ILE A 42 -8.95 21.21 17.25
N LYS A 43 -7.77 21.44 16.66
CA LYS A 43 -6.97 22.64 16.91
C LYS A 43 -7.47 23.88 16.17
N ASN A 44 -7.97 23.73 14.95
CA ASN A 44 -8.26 24.85 14.05
C ASN A 44 -9.75 25.00 13.71
N GLY A 45 -10.62 24.16 14.29
CA GLY A 45 -12.03 24.06 13.94
C GLY A 45 -12.26 23.12 12.75
N ASP A 46 -13.47 22.55 12.68
CA ASP A 46 -13.88 21.70 11.55
C ASP A 46 -14.58 22.55 10.48
N PRO A 47 -13.99 22.72 9.28
CA PRO A 47 -14.65 23.43 8.19
C PRO A 47 -15.93 22.73 7.72
N ARG A 48 -16.11 21.43 8.01
CA ARG A 48 -17.29 20.65 7.59
C ARG A 48 -18.59 21.13 8.25
N ALA A 49 -18.51 21.81 9.39
CA ALA A 49 -19.69 22.39 10.05
C ALA A 49 -20.46 23.36 9.13
N HIS A 50 -19.76 23.94 8.15
CA HIS A 50 -20.34 24.86 7.16
C HIS A 50 -20.20 24.37 5.70
N CYS A 51 -19.30 23.41 5.42
CA CYS A 51 -18.86 23.12 4.05
C CYS A 51 -19.06 21.67 3.56
N GLY A 52 -19.73 20.78 4.32
CA GLY A 52 -20.06 19.42 3.86
C GLY A 52 -18.88 18.45 3.81
N SER A 53 -18.73 17.66 2.73
CA SER A 53 -17.61 16.71 2.58
C SER A 53 -16.26 17.41 2.34
N LEU A 54 -15.17 16.75 2.75
CA LEU A 54 -13.79 17.17 2.50
C LEU A 54 -13.53 17.14 0.99
N SER A 55 -13.50 18.31 0.35
CA SER A 55 -13.12 18.45 -1.06
C SER A 55 -11.79 19.19 -1.17
N PRO A 56 -10.81 18.67 -1.93
CA PRO A 56 -9.53 19.34 -2.11
C PRO A 56 -9.58 20.61 -2.97
N GLU A 57 -10.71 20.86 -3.64
CA GLU A 57 -10.94 22.06 -4.47
C GLU A 57 -11.46 23.24 -3.66
N LYS A 58 -11.82 23.00 -2.39
CA LYS A 58 -12.41 24.00 -1.49
C LYS A 58 -11.31 24.66 -0.64
N PRO A 59 -11.16 26.00 -0.69
CA PRO A 59 -10.10 26.72 0.04
C PRO A 59 -10.11 26.45 1.54
N GLU A 60 -11.28 26.21 2.13
CA GLU A 60 -11.46 25.97 3.56
C GLU A 60 -10.75 24.70 4.05
N TYR A 61 -10.44 23.77 3.14
CA TYR A 61 -9.70 22.55 3.44
C TYR A 61 -8.21 22.61 3.11
N GLU A 62 -7.70 23.71 2.54
CA GLU A 62 -6.29 23.83 2.15
C GLU A 62 -5.36 23.58 3.34
N GLY A 63 -5.70 24.13 4.51
CA GLY A 63 -4.91 23.97 5.72
C GLY A 63 -4.78 22.52 6.19
N VAL A 64 -5.90 21.78 6.24
CA VAL A 64 -5.88 20.35 6.64
C VAL A 64 -5.19 19.49 5.57
N ILE A 65 -5.34 19.83 4.29
CA ILE A 65 -4.66 19.13 3.19
C ILE A 65 -3.15 19.34 3.31
N LYS A 66 -2.69 20.58 3.49
CA LYS A 66 -1.26 20.90 3.64
C LYS A 66 -0.66 20.21 4.86
N TYR A 67 -1.36 20.22 6.00
CA TYR A 67 -0.94 19.56 7.22
C TYR A 67 -0.81 18.04 7.07
N THR A 68 -1.78 17.39 6.40
CA THR A 68 -1.86 15.92 6.31
C THR A 68 -1.13 15.33 5.10
N LYS A 69 -0.66 16.18 4.17
CA LYS A 69 0.05 15.81 2.95
C LYS A 69 1.22 14.83 3.16
N PRO A 70 2.09 14.98 4.17
CA PRO A 70 3.18 14.03 4.39
C PRO A 70 2.68 12.62 4.72
N HIS A 71 1.67 12.52 5.58
CA HIS A 71 1.07 11.24 5.98
C HIS A 71 0.34 10.57 4.81
N TYR A 72 -0.39 11.35 4.01
CA TYR A 72 -1.01 10.86 2.78
C TYR A 72 0.03 10.32 1.79
N ARG A 73 1.15 11.04 1.58
CA ARG A 73 2.25 10.58 0.73
C ARG A 73 2.87 9.27 1.23
N ALA A 74 3.08 9.14 2.53
CA ALA A 74 3.60 7.90 3.12
C ALA A 74 2.65 6.72 2.88
N LEU A 75 1.34 6.92 3.08
CA LEU A 75 0.30 5.93 2.78
C LEU A 75 0.33 5.51 1.30
N MET A 76 0.38 6.47 0.37
CA MET A 76 0.41 6.17 -1.07
C MET A 76 1.69 5.47 -1.50
N LYS A 77 2.83 5.85 -0.93
CA LYS A 77 4.10 5.12 -1.14
C LYS A 77 3.97 3.66 -0.73
N LYS A 78 3.41 3.39 0.46
CA LYS A 78 3.25 2.02 0.95
C LYS A 78 2.24 1.21 0.12
N LYS A 79 1.15 1.82 -0.37
CA LYS A 79 0.23 1.17 -1.34
C LYS A 79 0.94 0.78 -2.64
N ARG A 80 1.87 1.61 -3.14
CA ARG A 80 2.67 1.28 -4.32
C ARG A 80 3.62 0.11 -4.06
N GLU A 81 4.21 0.05 -2.87
CA GLU A 81 5.04 -1.09 -2.44
C GLU A 81 4.23 -2.39 -2.39
N LEU A 82 3.01 -2.36 -1.83
CA LEU A 82 2.09 -3.50 -1.82
C LEU A 82 1.77 -3.99 -3.25
N TYR A 83 1.42 -3.07 -4.16
CA TYR A 83 1.16 -3.41 -5.55
C TYR A 83 2.36 -4.08 -6.23
N ASN A 84 3.57 -3.59 -5.97
CA ASN A 84 4.79 -4.21 -6.48
C ASN A 84 5.04 -5.60 -5.89
N ALA A 85 4.75 -5.80 -4.60
CA ALA A 85 4.87 -7.12 -3.95
C ALA A 85 3.91 -8.14 -4.58
N HIS A 86 2.64 -7.77 -4.83
CA HIS A 86 1.70 -8.62 -5.56
C HIS A 86 2.19 -8.94 -6.98
N ARG A 87 2.75 -7.98 -7.71
CA ARG A 87 3.32 -8.25 -9.04
C ARG A 87 4.49 -9.22 -8.99
N ARG A 88 5.37 -9.11 -7.97
CA ARG A 88 6.47 -10.06 -7.77
C ARG A 88 5.95 -11.45 -7.45
N HIS A 89 4.96 -11.54 -6.56
CA HIS A 89 4.31 -12.80 -6.20
C HIS A 89 3.70 -13.49 -7.42
N LEU A 90 2.86 -12.77 -8.18
CA LEU A 90 2.21 -13.30 -9.39
C LEU A 90 3.23 -13.85 -10.41
N ARG A 91 4.30 -13.10 -10.69
CA ARG A 91 5.36 -13.53 -11.61
C ARG A 91 6.08 -14.78 -11.12
N ALA A 92 6.35 -14.87 -9.81
CA ALA A 92 6.99 -16.06 -9.22
C ALA A 92 6.05 -17.28 -9.27
N THR A 93 4.76 -17.10 -9.00
CA THR A 93 3.75 -18.17 -9.16
C THR A 93 3.63 -18.64 -10.61
N GLN A 94 3.58 -17.73 -11.58
CA GLN A 94 3.57 -18.07 -13.00
C GLN A 94 4.82 -18.84 -13.43
N ALA A 95 5.99 -18.46 -12.90
CA ALA A 95 7.24 -19.20 -13.14
C ALA A 95 7.19 -20.61 -12.57
N LEU A 96 6.59 -20.81 -11.39
CA LEU A 96 6.42 -22.12 -10.78
C LEU A 96 5.52 -23.02 -11.62
N LEU A 97 4.37 -22.50 -12.07
CA LEU A 97 3.45 -23.24 -12.94
C LEU A 97 4.12 -23.68 -14.24
N LYS A 98 4.90 -22.79 -14.88
CA LYS A 98 5.66 -23.11 -16.09
C LYS A 98 6.77 -24.14 -15.86
N TYR A 99 7.39 -24.12 -14.67
CA TYR A 99 8.38 -25.13 -14.29
C TYR A 99 7.73 -26.50 -14.12
N GLN A 100 6.58 -26.55 -13.43
CA GLN A 100 5.83 -27.78 -13.21
C GLN A 100 5.30 -28.38 -14.51
N SER A 101 4.76 -27.57 -15.42
CA SER A 101 4.23 -28.06 -16.70
C SER A 101 5.32 -28.71 -17.57
N LYS A 102 6.53 -28.14 -17.58
CA LYS A 102 7.66 -28.70 -18.33
C LYS A 102 8.16 -30.02 -17.76
N LYS A 103 8.07 -30.19 -16.43
CA LYS A 103 8.48 -31.42 -15.74
C LYS A 103 7.49 -32.57 -15.97
N THR A 104 6.22 -32.26 -16.26
CA THR A 104 5.20 -33.28 -16.60
C THR A 104 5.25 -33.74 -18.05
N ASP A 105 5.93 -32.98 -18.93
CA ASP A 105 6.10 -33.32 -20.35
C ASP A 105 7.39 -34.13 -20.61
N GLU A 106 8.23 -34.33 -19.57
CA GLU A 106 9.44 -35.17 -19.55
C GLU A 106 9.16 -36.53 -18.89
#